data_AF-A0A132GUP1-F1
#
_entry.id   AF-A0A132GUP1-F1
#
_cell.length_a   1.000
_cell.length_b   1.000
_cell.length_c   1.000
_cell.angle_alpha   90.00
_cell.angle_beta   90.00
_cell.angle_gamma   90.00
#
_symmetry.space_group_name_H-M   'P 1'
#
loop_
_entity.id
_entity.type
_entity.pdbx_description
1 polymer ?
#
loop_
_entity_poly.entity_id
_entity_poly.type
_entity_poly.pdbx_seq_one_letter_code
_entity_poly.pdbx_strand_id
1 'polypeptide(L)'
;MKILNFKSLNIKSLNQQTMSNDILKLKPEGIWKEFNGILGVPRPSKKEAKMVAYLEKWAKDHKISYVKEDCGNIIMTVPATKGMEDRQTVILQAHMDMVCEKNSDKKHDFEKDPIEPVIKGEWLHANGTTLGADDGIGVAAALAVIADPKVEHGPLECIFTVDEETGLTGAMKLDPEDFTGRILLNLDSEDEGEIFIGCAGGMDTIVKVWYELEPAPEDSTAYRITVSGLKGGHSGDDINKNLANANKLLTRILWQGTNWFDLQLYDFQGGNLRNAIAREATAVAFVPNDSIEHFLHYVKDMEKHFKQEYQVTEPGLKVTAEVAEVQPDVVIDEMAQYNLLNGLYACPHGVIAMSQTIPNFVETSTNLASCKKKEGYFFIQTSQRSSIESSKQDIANMVEAVWSLADADVEHTDGYPGWAPNPNSAILDVAVNCYKKRFKKDPKVRAIHAGLECGLIGDKIPGMDMISFGPTLRGVHSPDERCEIATVQMFWDFMCDILKNVPTTAEMPKPKKQSTANKAAAKKAQKAAKKETKKATKKATAKKAAEEKVVDAKEAPAKKSARTKAPAQKSQAKKAVGSKKTASVQKAAVSKATAKQTAAKRNPMKKGK
;
A
#
# COMPACT_ATOMS: atom_id res chain seq x y z
N MET A 1 8.27 -55.89 -52.98
CA MET A 1 8.88 -54.87 -53.88
C MET A 1 7.80 -53.93 -54.40
N LYS A 2 7.69 -52.74 -53.83
CA LYS A 2 7.28 -51.50 -54.53
C LYS A 2 7.52 -50.32 -53.58
N ILE A 3 8.36 -49.42 -54.07
CA ILE A 3 8.81 -48.16 -53.48
C ILE A 3 7.63 -47.19 -53.41
N LEU A 4 7.45 -46.48 -52.30
CA LEU A 4 6.65 -45.26 -52.26
C LEU A 4 7.34 -44.18 -51.40
N ASN A 5 7.56 -43.05 -52.08
CA ASN A 5 8.25 -41.84 -51.66
C ASN A 5 7.64 -41.16 -50.44
N PHE A 6 8.48 -40.78 -49.46
CA PHE A 6 8.20 -39.69 -48.54
C PHE A 6 8.47 -38.35 -49.24
N LYS A 7 7.41 -37.64 -49.65
CA LYS A 7 7.48 -36.23 -50.02
C LYS A 7 7.12 -35.37 -48.81
N SER A 8 8.10 -34.58 -48.36
CA SER A 8 7.98 -33.22 -47.80
C SER A 8 6.61 -32.83 -47.21
N LEU A 9 6.45 -32.96 -45.88
CA LEU A 9 5.47 -32.15 -45.17
C LEU A 9 5.95 -30.70 -45.13
N ASN A 10 5.12 -29.86 -45.72
CA ASN A 10 5.30 -28.43 -45.90
C ASN A 10 5.22 -27.73 -44.53
N ILE A 11 6.37 -27.27 -44.01
CA ILE A 11 6.46 -26.42 -42.82
C ILE A 11 5.98 -25.02 -43.24
N LYS A 12 4.65 -24.79 -43.28
CA LYS A 12 4.09 -23.46 -43.56
C LYS A 12 2.66 -23.20 -43.07
N SER A 13 2.12 -23.99 -42.13
CA SER A 13 0.71 -23.80 -41.72
C SER A 13 0.42 -23.94 -40.21
N LEU A 14 1.25 -23.35 -39.35
CA LEU A 14 0.99 -23.38 -37.90
C LEU A 14 1.09 -22.03 -37.17
N ASN A 15 1.09 -20.90 -37.88
CA ASN A 15 0.98 -19.56 -37.29
C ASN A 15 0.06 -18.68 -38.14
N GLN A 16 -1.24 -18.76 -37.90
CA GLN A 16 -2.25 -17.74 -38.26
C GLN A 16 -3.63 -18.23 -37.79
N GLN A 17 -3.83 -18.31 -36.48
CA GLN A 17 -5.17 -18.15 -35.92
C GLN A 17 -5.30 -16.65 -35.59
N THR A 18 -6.35 -16.07 -36.13
CA THR A 18 -6.58 -14.65 -36.36
C THR A 18 -6.61 -13.82 -35.08
N MET A 19 -5.48 -13.18 -34.76
CA MET A 19 -5.48 -11.86 -34.14
C MET A 19 -6.19 -10.90 -35.08
N SER A 20 -7.09 -10.05 -34.57
CA SER A 20 -7.67 -9.00 -35.38
C SER A 20 -6.56 -8.01 -35.80
N ASN A 21 -6.12 -8.11 -37.07
CA ASN A 21 -5.17 -7.16 -37.67
C ASN A 21 -5.76 -5.74 -37.83
N ASP A 22 -6.97 -5.47 -37.34
CA ASP A 22 -7.59 -4.16 -37.43
C ASP A 22 -6.90 -3.13 -36.54
N ILE A 23 -6.26 -3.56 -35.43
CA ILE A 23 -5.45 -2.68 -34.57
C ILE A 23 -4.27 -2.06 -35.34
N LEU A 24 -3.69 -2.79 -36.30
CA LEU A 24 -2.56 -2.32 -37.11
C LEU A 24 -2.93 -1.19 -38.09
N LYS A 25 -4.23 -0.91 -38.27
CA LYS A 25 -4.74 0.19 -39.11
C LYS A 25 -4.90 1.49 -38.33
N LEU A 26 -4.79 1.44 -37.01
CA LEU A 26 -4.96 2.60 -36.14
C LEU A 26 -3.75 3.54 -36.23
N LYS A 27 -3.97 4.81 -35.86
CA LYS A 27 -2.92 5.83 -35.75
C LYS A 27 -2.66 6.12 -34.26
N PRO A 28 -1.40 6.36 -33.86
CA PRO A 28 -0.19 6.36 -34.67
C PRO A 28 0.31 4.94 -34.97
N GLU A 29 0.69 4.65 -36.22
CA GLU A 29 1.02 3.27 -36.67
C GLU A 29 2.13 2.63 -35.85
N GLY A 30 3.13 3.43 -35.43
CA GLY A 30 4.26 2.97 -34.62
C GLY A 30 3.79 2.33 -33.30
N ILE A 31 3.03 3.07 -32.50
CA ILE A 31 2.53 2.56 -31.21
C ILE A 31 1.68 1.31 -31.42
N TRP A 32 0.71 1.33 -32.34
CA TRP A 32 -0.19 0.19 -32.50
C TRP A 32 0.51 -1.05 -33.06
N LYS A 33 1.56 -0.89 -33.88
CA LYS A 33 2.42 -1.99 -34.32
C LYS A 33 3.17 -2.62 -33.14
N GLU A 34 3.81 -1.80 -32.30
CA GLU A 34 4.56 -2.31 -31.15
C GLU A 34 3.62 -2.92 -30.11
N PHE A 35 2.49 -2.28 -29.82
CA PHE A 35 1.48 -2.78 -28.89
C PHE A 35 0.87 -4.12 -29.34
N ASN A 36 0.60 -4.28 -30.64
CA ASN A 36 0.17 -5.57 -31.18
C ASN A 36 1.22 -6.68 -30.97
N GLY A 37 2.51 -6.34 -31.04
CA GLY A 37 3.59 -7.25 -30.66
C GLY A 37 3.53 -7.64 -29.18
N ILE A 38 3.33 -6.66 -28.30
CA ILE A 38 3.22 -6.83 -26.85
C ILE A 38 2.02 -7.70 -26.46
N LEU A 39 0.85 -7.49 -27.08
CA LEU A 39 -0.35 -8.33 -26.86
C LEU A 39 -0.10 -9.80 -27.19
N GLY A 40 0.84 -10.09 -28.09
CA GLY A 40 1.29 -11.44 -28.43
C GLY A 40 2.16 -12.11 -27.37
N VAL A 41 2.59 -11.39 -26.33
CA VAL A 41 3.52 -11.87 -25.30
C VAL A 41 2.80 -11.98 -23.95
N PRO A 42 2.63 -13.20 -23.42
CA PRO A 42 2.16 -13.41 -22.06
C PRO A 42 3.13 -12.79 -21.04
N ARG A 43 2.65 -11.85 -20.23
CA ARG A 43 3.46 -11.04 -19.29
C ARG A 43 2.81 -10.85 -17.89
N PRO A 44 2.32 -11.90 -17.22
CA PRO A 44 1.77 -11.75 -15.88
C PRO A 44 2.83 -11.20 -14.91
N SER A 45 2.41 -10.37 -13.96
CA SER A 45 3.27 -9.89 -12.87
C SER A 45 3.96 -11.04 -12.12
N LYS A 46 5.22 -10.85 -11.76
CA LYS A 46 6.19 -11.85 -11.26
C LYS A 46 6.63 -12.92 -12.28
N LYS A 47 6.15 -12.88 -13.52
CA LYS A 47 6.39 -13.90 -14.56
C LYS A 47 6.78 -13.28 -15.91
N GLU A 48 7.50 -12.17 -15.87
CA GLU A 48 7.84 -11.30 -17.00
C GLU A 48 8.91 -11.88 -17.93
N ALA A 49 9.47 -13.06 -17.63
CA ALA A 49 10.62 -13.64 -18.35
C ALA A 49 10.43 -13.69 -19.89
N LYS A 50 9.19 -13.90 -20.36
CA LYS A 50 8.86 -13.88 -21.79
C LYS A 50 8.92 -12.47 -22.38
N MET A 51 8.44 -11.47 -21.63
CA MET A 51 8.47 -10.06 -22.04
C MET A 51 9.90 -9.50 -22.01
N VAL A 52 10.68 -9.85 -20.99
CA VAL A 52 12.13 -9.58 -20.95
C VAL A 52 12.81 -10.13 -22.20
N ALA A 53 12.60 -11.42 -22.52
CA ALA A 53 13.19 -12.03 -23.71
C ALA A 53 12.72 -11.37 -25.03
N TYR A 54 11.46 -10.94 -25.09
CA TYR A 54 10.92 -10.19 -26.22
C TYR A 54 11.64 -8.85 -26.40
N LEU A 55 11.82 -8.06 -25.33
CA LEU A 55 12.51 -6.77 -25.36
C LEU A 55 14.01 -6.92 -25.69
N GLU A 56 14.68 -7.94 -25.14
CA GLU A 56 16.07 -8.26 -25.51
C GLU A 56 16.21 -8.58 -27.01
N LYS A 57 15.25 -9.34 -27.56
CA LYS A 57 15.23 -9.66 -28.99
C LYS A 57 14.93 -8.41 -29.82
N TRP A 58 13.97 -7.60 -29.39
CA TRP A 58 13.60 -6.36 -30.06
C TRP A 58 14.79 -5.41 -30.17
N ALA A 59 15.54 -5.20 -29.07
CA ALA A 59 16.74 -4.37 -29.06
C ALA A 59 17.81 -4.89 -30.03
N LYS A 60 18.05 -6.21 -30.05
CA LYS A 60 19.01 -6.85 -30.99
C LYS A 60 18.60 -6.65 -32.45
N ASP A 61 17.33 -6.87 -32.77
CA ASP A 61 16.81 -6.74 -34.14
C ASP A 61 16.91 -5.30 -34.65
N HIS A 62 16.72 -4.31 -33.77
CA HIS A 62 16.83 -2.88 -34.08
C HIS A 62 18.24 -2.31 -33.86
N LYS A 63 19.21 -3.14 -33.44
CA LYS A 63 20.61 -2.77 -33.17
C LYS A 63 20.75 -1.66 -32.10
N ILE A 64 19.91 -1.73 -31.08
CA ILE A 64 19.92 -0.83 -29.93
C ILE A 64 20.75 -1.44 -28.80
N SER A 65 21.56 -0.62 -28.15
CA SER A 65 22.32 -1.02 -26.96
C SER A 65 21.35 -1.21 -25.79
N TYR A 66 21.49 -2.30 -25.05
CA TYR A 66 20.67 -2.54 -23.87
C TYR A 66 21.44 -3.20 -22.73
N VAL A 67 20.96 -2.96 -21.51
CA VAL A 67 21.36 -3.64 -20.27
C VAL A 67 20.14 -4.39 -19.74
N LYS A 68 20.39 -5.59 -19.20
CA LYS A 68 19.42 -6.31 -18.38
C LYS A 68 19.94 -6.36 -16.95
N GLU A 69 19.23 -5.75 -16.03
CA GLU A 69 19.56 -5.82 -14.61
C GLU A 69 19.23 -7.20 -14.03
N ASP A 70 19.84 -7.54 -12.88
CA ASP A 70 19.61 -8.81 -12.19
C ASP A 70 18.14 -9.01 -11.78
N CYS A 71 17.41 -7.93 -11.51
CA CYS A 71 15.97 -7.97 -11.21
C CYS A 71 15.10 -8.29 -12.43
N GLY A 72 15.61 -8.11 -13.65
CA GLY A 72 14.90 -8.34 -14.90
C GLY A 72 14.52 -7.07 -15.67
N ASN A 73 14.76 -5.87 -15.12
CA ASN A 73 14.55 -4.63 -15.86
C ASN A 73 15.39 -4.61 -17.14
N ILE A 74 14.84 -4.01 -18.19
CA ILE A 74 15.56 -3.78 -19.45
C ILE A 74 15.74 -2.28 -19.63
N ILE A 75 16.99 -1.85 -19.86
CA ILE A 75 17.35 -0.46 -20.11
C ILE A 75 17.92 -0.37 -21.52
N MET A 76 17.33 0.44 -22.39
CA MET A 76 17.80 0.67 -23.75
C MET A 76 18.36 2.09 -23.88
N THR A 77 19.56 2.24 -24.45
CA THR A 77 20.20 3.54 -24.64
C THR A 77 20.16 3.93 -26.12
N VAL A 78 19.67 5.15 -26.39
CA VAL A 78 19.56 5.69 -27.75
C VAL A 78 20.28 7.03 -27.86
N PRO A 79 21.18 7.22 -28.85
CA PRO A 79 21.85 8.50 -29.04
C PRO A 79 20.86 9.58 -29.45
N ALA A 80 21.25 10.84 -29.28
CA ALA A 80 20.47 11.97 -29.78
C ALA A 80 20.31 11.90 -31.30
N THR A 81 19.16 12.35 -31.77
CA THR A 81 18.97 12.66 -33.19
C THR A 81 19.76 13.90 -33.59
N LYS A 82 20.01 14.04 -34.90
CA LYS A 82 20.84 15.13 -35.44
C LYS A 82 20.27 16.50 -35.05
N GLY A 83 21.08 17.33 -34.41
CA GLY A 83 20.71 18.68 -33.97
C GLY A 83 20.11 18.75 -32.55
N MET A 84 20.04 17.61 -31.86
CA MET A 84 19.49 17.48 -30.51
C MET A 84 20.56 17.02 -29.49
N GLU A 85 21.84 17.03 -29.88
CA GLU A 85 22.95 16.56 -29.05
C GLU A 85 23.20 17.46 -27.82
N ASP A 86 22.68 18.68 -27.80
CA ASP A 86 22.80 19.64 -26.70
C ASP A 86 21.72 19.49 -25.62
N ARG A 87 20.74 18.61 -25.84
CA ARG A 87 19.62 18.35 -24.94
C ARG A 87 20.03 17.47 -23.76
N GLN A 88 19.36 17.65 -22.64
CA GLN A 88 19.53 16.77 -21.48
C GLN A 88 19.06 15.35 -21.81
N THR A 89 19.73 14.35 -21.23
CA THR A 89 19.31 12.94 -21.35
C THR A 89 17.97 12.74 -20.66
N VAL A 90 17.01 12.15 -21.37
CA VAL A 90 15.68 11.83 -20.86
C VAL A 90 15.56 10.33 -20.61
N ILE A 91 14.96 9.99 -19.47
CA ILE A 91 14.54 8.64 -19.13
C ILE A 91 13.08 8.48 -19.53
N LEU A 92 12.78 7.56 -20.46
CA LEU A 92 11.41 7.13 -20.72
C LEU A 92 11.15 5.88 -19.88
N GLN A 93 10.14 5.90 -19.01
CA GLN A 93 9.84 4.76 -18.15
C GLN A 93 8.43 4.25 -18.37
N ALA A 94 8.33 2.92 -18.49
CA ALA A 94 7.10 2.15 -18.52
C ALA A 94 7.32 0.82 -17.80
N HIS A 95 6.27 0.19 -17.28
CA HIS A 95 6.36 -1.17 -16.73
C HIS A 95 5.93 -2.22 -17.77
N MET A 96 6.49 -3.42 -17.68
CA MET A 96 6.33 -4.44 -18.73
C MET A 96 5.33 -5.54 -18.37
N ASP A 97 4.90 -5.64 -17.11
CA ASP A 97 3.91 -6.61 -16.68
C ASP A 97 2.48 -6.12 -16.93
N MET A 98 1.49 -6.90 -16.46
CA MET A 98 0.08 -6.51 -16.48
C MET A 98 -0.70 -7.28 -15.42
N VAL A 99 -1.75 -6.67 -14.86
CA VAL A 99 -2.77 -7.42 -14.10
C VAL A 99 -3.49 -8.42 -15.01
N CYS A 100 -3.69 -9.63 -14.48
CA CYS A 100 -4.27 -10.77 -15.18
C CYS A 100 -5.65 -11.13 -14.60
N GLU A 101 -6.69 -10.42 -15.03
CA GLU A 101 -8.08 -10.66 -14.63
C GLU A 101 -8.96 -11.08 -15.82
N LYS A 102 -9.94 -11.95 -15.59
CA LYS A 102 -10.83 -12.44 -16.66
C LYS A 102 -12.24 -12.71 -16.18
N ASN A 103 -13.19 -12.66 -17.11
CA ASN A 103 -14.57 -13.07 -16.83
C ASN A 103 -14.61 -14.56 -16.47
N SER A 104 -15.52 -14.95 -15.59
CA SER A 104 -15.62 -16.32 -15.06
C SER A 104 -15.84 -17.39 -16.13
N ASP A 105 -16.48 -17.02 -17.25
CA ASP A 105 -16.77 -17.88 -18.39
C ASP A 105 -15.65 -17.89 -19.44
N LYS A 106 -14.67 -16.97 -19.35
CA LYS A 106 -13.53 -16.89 -20.27
C LYS A 106 -12.49 -17.96 -19.94
N LYS A 107 -12.20 -18.82 -20.91
CA LYS A 107 -11.05 -19.73 -20.90
C LYS A 107 -9.85 -19.01 -21.50
N HIS A 108 -8.88 -18.69 -20.65
CA HIS A 108 -7.63 -18.01 -21.02
C HIS A 108 -6.57 -18.35 -19.97
N ASP A 109 -5.37 -18.73 -20.40
CA ASP A 109 -4.19 -18.97 -19.59
C ASP A 109 -3.18 -17.84 -19.82
N PHE A 110 -3.12 -16.89 -18.89
CA PHE A 110 -2.26 -15.71 -18.97
C PHE A 110 -0.75 -16.00 -19.03
N GLU A 111 -0.32 -17.24 -18.78
CA GLU A 111 1.08 -17.63 -18.93
C GLU A 111 1.41 -18.14 -20.34
N LYS A 112 0.40 -18.40 -21.18
CA LYS A 112 0.58 -19.05 -22.48
C LYS A 112 -0.12 -18.33 -23.62
N ASP A 113 -1.34 -17.90 -23.37
CA ASP A 113 -2.24 -17.38 -24.38
C ASP A 113 -1.98 -15.88 -24.59
N PRO A 114 -1.98 -15.40 -25.84
CA PRO A 114 -1.87 -13.98 -26.12
C PRO A 114 -3.20 -13.25 -25.86
N ILE A 115 -3.14 -11.95 -25.60
CA ILE A 115 -4.32 -11.13 -25.39
C ILE A 115 -5.01 -10.86 -26.74
N GLU A 116 -6.33 -11.03 -26.78
CA GLU A 116 -7.14 -10.86 -27.99
C GLU A 116 -7.78 -9.45 -28.03
N PRO A 117 -7.22 -8.50 -28.81
CA PRO A 117 -7.78 -7.16 -28.90
C PRO A 117 -9.10 -7.11 -29.68
N VAL A 118 -10.04 -6.29 -29.22
CA VAL A 118 -11.35 -6.06 -29.83
C VAL A 118 -11.65 -4.56 -29.87
N ILE A 119 -11.81 -4.00 -31.07
CA ILE A 119 -12.26 -2.62 -31.24
C ILE A 119 -13.78 -2.56 -31.07
N LYS A 120 -14.27 -1.69 -30.16
CA LYS A 120 -15.69 -1.41 -29.93
C LYS A 120 -15.91 0.09 -29.93
N GLY A 121 -16.36 0.63 -31.05
CA GLY A 121 -16.52 2.09 -31.22
C GLY A 121 -15.19 2.81 -31.10
N GLU A 122 -15.09 3.73 -30.15
CA GLU A 122 -13.90 4.57 -29.90
C GLU A 122 -12.86 3.89 -28.98
N TRP A 123 -13.15 2.68 -28.50
CA TRP A 123 -12.38 1.99 -27.48
C TRP A 123 -11.78 0.69 -28.01
N LEU A 124 -10.55 0.41 -27.58
CA LEU A 124 -9.93 -0.91 -27.68
C LEU A 124 -10.13 -1.66 -26.37
N HIS A 125 -10.58 -2.90 -26.46
CA HIS A 125 -10.80 -3.82 -25.33
C HIS A 125 -10.00 -5.10 -25.54
N ALA A 126 -9.95 -5.95 -24.50
CA ALA A 126 -9.67 -7.37 -24.68
C ALA A 126 -10.95 -8.22 -24.66
N ASN A 127 -10.88 -9.40 -25.26
CA ASN A 127 -12.00 -10.33 -25.32
C ASN A 127 -12.20 -11.09 -24.00
N GLY A 128 -12.81 -10.43 -23.00
CA GLY A 128 -13.20 -11.05 -21.72
C GLY A 128 -12.05 -11.24 -20.73
N THR A 129 -10.96 -10.51 -20.92
CA THR A 129 -9.78 -10.43 -20.04
C THR A 129 -9.40 -8.97 -19.85
N THR A 130 -8.45 -8.68 -18.96
CA THR A 130 -7.66 -7.45 -19.00
C THR A 130 -6.96 -7.31 -20.36
N LEU A 131 -6.77 -6.07 -20.79
CA LEU A 131 -6.11 -5.70 -22.03
C LEU A 131 -4.59 -5.55 -21.83
N GLY A 132 -4.18 -5.04 -20.66
CA GLY A 132 -2.80 -4.66 -20.38
C GLY A 132 -2.34 -3.50 -21.27
N ALA A 133 -3.24 -2.55 -21.51
CA ALA A 133 -2.88 -1.24 -22.06
C ALA A 133 -2.09 -0.42 -21.03
N ASP A 134 -2.40 -0.62 -19.75
CA ASP A 134 -1.54 -0.31 -18.62
C ASP A 134 -0.49 -1.43 -18.44
N ASP A 135 0.82 -1.18 -18.57
CA ASP A 135 1.45 -0.02 -19.24
C ASP A 135 2.01 -0.43 -20.62
N GLY A 136 1.35 -1.39 -21.26
CA GLY A 136 1.75 -1.85 -22.59
C GLY A 136 1.71 -0.73 -23.65
N ILE A 137 0.88 0.31 -23.49
CA ILE A 137 0.89 1.48 -24.39
C ILE A 137 2.11 2.36 -24.13
N GLY A 138 2.53 2.58 -22.88
CA GLY A 138 3.77 3.29 -22.56
C GLY A 138 5.00 2.55 -23.09
N VAL A 139 5.06 1.23 -22.91
CA VAL A 139 6.12 0.38 -23.51
C VAL A 139 6.12 0.54 -25.03
N ALA A 140 4.96 0.41 -25.68
CA ALA A 140 4.84 0.55 -27.12
C ALA A 140 5.25 1.95 -27.62
N ALA A 141 4.94 3.00 -26.86
CA ALA A 141 5.31 4.37 -27.19
C ALA A 141 6.83 4.59 -27.11
N ALA A 142 7.49 4.11 -26.07
CA ALA A 142 8.94 4.16 -25.97
C ALA A 142 9.61 3.40 -27.14
N LEU A 143 9.15 2.18 -27.45
CA LEU A 143 9.66 1.41 -28.60
C LEU A 143 9.41 2.12 -29.94
N ALA A 144 8.26 2.76 -30.11
CA ALA A 144 7.92 3.53 -31.31
C ALA A 144 8.81 4.77 -31.49
N VAL A 145 9.17 5.48 -30.41
CA VAL A 145 10.16 6.59 -30.46
C VAL A 145 11.50 6.07 -30.96
N ILE A 146 11.97 4.96 -30.40
CA ILE A 146 13.27 4.38 -30.77
C ILE A 146 13.28 3.95 -32.25
N ALA A 147 12.17 3.40 -32.74
CA ALA A 147 12.07 2.87 -34.09
C ALA A 147 11.84 3.93 -35.19
N ASP A 148 11.34 5.12 -34.85
CA ASP A 148 11.04 6.17 -35.83
C ASP A 148 12.13 7.25 -35.89
N PRO A 149 13.01 7.24 -36.92
CA PRO A 149 14.09 8.22 -37.05
C PRO A 149 13.61 9.66 -37.32
N LYS A 150 12.30 9.88 -37.50
CA LYS A 150 11.71 11.21 -37.68
C LYS A 150 11.39 11.90 -36.36
N VAL A 151 11.36 11.16 -35.25
CA VAL A 151 11.10 11.75 -33.93
C VAL A 151 12.36 12.47 -33.47
N GLU A 152 12.29 13.79 -33.31
CA GLU A 152 13.41 14.60 -32.82
C GLU A 152 13.52 14.48 -31.30
N HIS A 153 14.64 13.95 -30.83
CA HIS A 153 14.91 13.78 -29.40
C HIS A 153 16.42 13.89 -29.09
N GLY A 154 16.73 14.30 -27.85
CA GLY A 154 18.07 14.21 -27.26
C GLY A 154 18.49 12.78 -26.95
N PRO A 155 19.55 12.55 -26.17
CA PRO A 155 19.89 11.20 -25.71
C PRO A 155 18.74 10.61 -24.88
N LEU A 156 18.42 9.33 -25.09
CA LEU A 156 17.36 8.63 -24.36
C LEU A 156 17.90 7.40 -23.62
N GLU A 157 17.33 7.17 -22.44
CA GLU A 157 17.46 5.95 -21.64
C GLU A 157 16.04 5.41 -21.41
N CYS A 158 15.62 4.37 -22.13
CA CYS A 158 14.29 3.79 -21.99
C CYS A 158 14.37 2.60 -21.01
N ILE A 159 13.75 2.72 -19.85
CA ILE A 159 13.67 1.64 -18.85
C ILE A 159 12.29 0.99 -18.90
N PHE A 160 12.30 -0.34 -18.95
CA PHE A 160 11.14 -1.20 -18.81
C PHE A 160 11.26 -1.97 -17.50
N THR A 161 10.46 -1.58 -16.50
CA THR A 161 10.46 -2.16 -15.16
C THR A 161 9.67 -3.46 -15.10
N VAL A 162 10.08 -4.38 -14.23
CA VAL A 162 9.29 -5.59 -13.90
C VAL A 162 8.44 -5.39 -12.66
N ASP A 163 7.28 -6.02 -12.64
CA ASP A 163 6.45 -6.24 -11.46
C ASP A 163 6.04 -4.94 -10.75
N GLU A 164 5.44 -4.03 -11.49
CA GLU A 164 4.80 -2.84 -10.92
C GLU A 164 3.60 -3.27 -10.05
N GLU A 165 2.72 -4.05 -10.68
CA GLU A 165 1.31 -4.24 -10.32
C GLU A 165 1.09 -4.93 -8.96
N THR A 166 2.12 -5.60 -8.45
CA THR A 166 2.04 -6.32 -7.18
C THR A 166 3.02 -5.84 -6.13
N GLY A 167 4.18 -5.34 -6.55
CA GLY A 167 5.30 -5.16 -5.63
C GLY A 167 6.29 -4.07 -5.97
N LEU A 168 6.20 -3.42 -7.13
CA LEU A 168 7.15 -2.42 -7.61
C LEU A 168 8.62 -2.92 -7.59
N THR A 169 8.85 -4.23 -7.80
CA THR A 169 10.16 -4.82 -7.50
C THR A 169 11.26 -4.40 -8.47
N GLY A 170 10.90 -4.12 -9.72
CA GLY A 170 11.79 -3.51 -10.71
C GLY A 170 12.30 -2.15 -10.24
N ALA A 171 11.40 -1.21 -9.94
CA ALA A 171 11.78 0.10 -9.42
C ALA A 171 12.53 0.02 -8.07
N MET A 172 12.16 -0.88 -7.15
CA MET A 172 12.86 -1.09 -5.88
C MET A 172 14.29 -1.65 -6.03
N LYS A 173 14.61 -2.31 -7.15
CA LYS A 173 15.92 -2.95 -7.36
C LYS A 173 16.78 -2.28 -8.41
N LEU A 174 16.26 -1.29 -9.12
CA LEU A 174 16.99 -0.45 -10.08
C LEU A 174 18.35 -0.01 -9.54
N ASP A 175 19.37 -0.12 -10.39
CA ASP A 175 20.71 0.39 -10.18
C ASP A 175 20.84 1.81 -10.74
N PRO A 176 21.03 2.84 -9.88
CA PRO A 176 21.19 4.21 -10.34
C PRO A 176 22.47 4.44 -11.17
N GLU A 177 23.43 3.52 -11.17
CA GLU A 177 24.67 3.64 -11.97
C GLU A 177 24.42 3.45 -13.48
N ASP A 178 23.31 2.80 -13.88
CA ASP A 178 22.95 2.60 -15.28
C ASP A 178 22.32 3.84 -15.94
N PHE A 179 22.11 4.93 -15.19
CA PHE A 179 21.41 6.13 -15.66
C PHE A 179 22.24 7.41 -15.59
N THR A 180 22.32 8.10 -16.72
CA THR A 180 22.87 9.45 -16.82
C THR A 180 21.80 10.53 -16.80
N GLY A 181 20.57 10.18 -17.20
CA GLY A 181 19.42 11.09 -17.24
C GLY A 181 19.00 11.61 -15.87
N ARG A 182 18.50 12.85 -15.86
CA ARG A 182 17.88 13.49 -14.67
C ARG A 182 16.52 14.07 -14.98
N ILE A 183 15.99 13.80 -16.17
CA ILE A 183 14.59 14.03 -16.52
C ILE A 183 13.96 12.66 -16.72
N LEU A 184 12.81 12.39 -16.08
CA LEU A 184 12.03 11.19 -16.33
C LEU A 184 10.62 11.53 -16.78
N LEU A 185 10.22 10.88 -17.86
CA LEU A 185 8.86 10.85 -18.38
C LEU A 185 8.33 9.43 -18.10
N ASN A 186 7.53 9.29 -17.06
CA ASN A 186 6.79 8.05 -16.81
C ASN A 186 5.53 8.07 -17.68
N LEU A 187 5.25 6.93 -18.32
CA LEU A 187 4.20 6.80 -19.34
C LEU A 187 2.93 6.11 -18.81
N ASP A 188 2.85 5.98 -17.49
CA ASP A 188 1.96 5.10 -16.73
C ASP A 188 0.75 5.87 -16.13
N SER A 189 0.25 6.86 -16.86
CA SER A 189 -0.93 7.63 -16.45
C SER A 189 -2.11 7.33 -17.35
N GLU A 190 -3.30 7.30 -16.76
CA GLU A 190 -4.51 6.78 -17.40
C GLU A 190 -5.50 7.85 -17.88
N ASP A 191 -5.12 9.13 -17.87
CA ASP A 191 -5.99 10.25 -18.23
C ASP A 191 -5.32 11.22 -19.20
N GLU A 192 -5.88 11.32 -20.42
CA GLU A 192 -5.45 12.33 -21.39
C GLU A 192 -5.62 13.75 -20.84
N GLY A 193 -4.59 14.56 -21.01
CA GLY A 193 -4.59 15.96 -20.59
C GLY A 193 -4.40 16.16 -19.09
N GLU A 194 -4.06 15.11 -18.35
CA GLU A 194 -3.58 15.19 -16.97
C GLU A 194 -2.06 14.93 -16.93
N ILE A 195 -1.34 15.77 -16.19
CA ILE A 195 0.10 15.63 -15.96
C ILE A 195 0.29 15.48 -14.46
N PHE A 196 0.78 14.32 -14.05
CA PHE A 196 1.08 14.03 -12.66
C PHE A 196 2.49 14.49 -12.32
N ILE A 197 2.60 15.15 -11.17
CA ILE A 197 3.86 15.70 -10.64
C ILE A 197 4.18 15.17 -9.25
N GLY A 198 3.40 14.21 -8.76
CA GLY A 198 3.55 13.63 -7.45
C GLY A 198 2.62 12.45 -7.23
N CYS A 199 3.04 11.56 -6.35
CA CYS A 199 2.27 10.39 -5.92
C CYS A 199 2.46 10.15 -4.42
N ALA A 200 1.51 9.45 -3.79
CA ALA A 200 1.63 9.08 -2.39
C ALA A 200 2.48 7.82 -2.24
N GLY A 201 3.43 7.85 -1.31
CA GLY A 201 4.08 6.65 -0.80
C GLY A 201 3.12 5.87 0.08
N GLY A 202 3.40 4.58 0.29
CA GLY A 202 2.56 3.70 1.09
C GLY A 202 3.35 2.97 2.16
N MET A 203 2.69 2.61 3.25
CA MET A 203 3.20 1.68 4.27
C MET A 203 2.01 1.03 4.94
N ASP A 204 2.14 -0.24 5.33
CA ASP A 204 1.08 -0.93 6.06
C ASP A 204 1.47 -1.12 7.51
N THR A 205 0.48 -1.07 8.39
CA THR A 205 0.64 -1.49 9.79
C THR A 205 -0.20 -2.73 10.04
N ILE A 206 0.47 -3.80 10.44
CA ILE A 206 -0.09 -5.09 10.81
C ILE A 206 -0.17 -5.14 12.33
N VAL A 207 -1.33 -5.53 12.85
CA VAL A 207 -1.57 -5.62 14.29
C VAL A 207 -2.15 -6.98 14.66
N LYS A 208 -1.68 -7.52 15.78
CA LYS A 208 -2.25 -8.72 16.41
C LYS A 208 -2.72 -8.39 17.81
N VAL A 209 -4.01 -8.57 18.05
CA VAL A 209 -4.60 -8.53 19.39
C VAL A 209 -4.84 -9.96 19.83
N TRP A 210 -4.07 -10.43 20.81
CA TRP A 210 -4.19 -11.78 21.35
C TRP A 210 -5.47 -11.92 22.17
N TYR A 211 -6.05 -13.11 22.14
CA TYR A 211 -7.22 -13.44 22.95
C TYR A 211 -7.14 -14.87 23.47
N GLU A 212 -7.74 -15.10 24.63
CA GLU A 212 -8.11 -16.41 25.13
C GLU A 212 -9.63 -16.60 25.00
N LEU A 213 -10.07 -17.85 25.08
CA LEU A 213 -11.49 -18.18 25.03
C LEU A 213 -12.00 -18.46 26.45
N GLU A 214 -13.13 -17.85 26.78
CA GLU A 214 -13.85 -18.07 28.03
C GLU A 214 -15.23 -18.67 27.74
N PRO A 215 -15.84 -19.42 28.67
CA PRO A 215 -17.20 -19.91 28.49
C PRO A 215 -18.17 -18.77 28.17
N ALA A 216 -19.07 -19.00 27.21
CA ALA A 216 -20.11 -18.04 26.88
C ALA A 216 -20.99 -17.75 28.12
N PRO A 217 -21.48 -16.50 28.28
CA PRO A 217 -22.24 -16.11 29.46
C PRO A 217 -23.59 -16.85 29.50
N GLU A 218 -23.98 -17.31 30.69
CA GLU A 218 -25.31 -17.87 30.92
C GLU A 218 -26.41 -16.82 30.65
N ASP A 219 -27.63 -17.28 30.35
CA ASP A 219 -28.81 -16.42 30.11
C ASP A 219 -28.59 -15.31 29.05
N SER A 220 -27.84 -15.64 28.00
CA SER A 220 -27.57 -14.75 26.87
C SER A 220 -27.85 -15.44 25.53
N THR A 221 -27.98 -14.64 24.48
CA THR A 221 -28.17 -15.14 23.11
C THR A 221 -27.14 -14.49 22.18
N ALA A 222 -26.48 -15.30 21.34
CA ALA A 222 -25.58 -14.78 20.33
C ALA A 222 -26.35 -14.18 19.15
N TYR A 223 -25.98 -12.95 18.79
CA TYR A 223 -26.45 -12.23 17.61
C TYR A 223 -25.31 -12.04 16.61
N ARG A 224 -25.63 -12.24 15.33
CA ARG A 224 -24.81 -11.78 14.21
C ARG A 224 -25.19 -10.33 13.88
N ILE A 225 -24.26 -9.41 14.10
CA ILE A 225 -24.40 -8.00 13.71
C ILE A 225 -23.66 -7.79 12.40
N THR A 226 -24.32 -7.19 11.42
CA THR A 226 -23.76 -6.96 10.07
C THR A 226 -23.90 -5.51 9.67
N VAL A 227 -22.82 -4.92 9.17
CA VAL A 227 -22.83 -3.67 8.39
C VAL A 227 -22.51 -4.05 6.95
N SER A 228 -23.38 -3.70 6.00
CA SER A 228 -23.22 -4.05 4.59
C SER A 228 -23.84 -3.01 3.65
N GLY A 229 -23.71 -3.26 2.34
CA GLY A 229 -24.27 -2.38 1.30
C GLY A 229 -23.50 -1.08 1.08
N LEU A 230 -22.32 -0.94 1.67
CA LEU A 230 -21.41 0.17 1.40
C LEU A 230 -20.76 0.02 0.02
N LYS A 231 -20.45 1.15 -0.61
CA LYS A 231 -19.78 1.20 -1.93
C LYS A 231 -18.38 0.63 -1.87
N GLY A 232 -17.61 1.00 -0.84
CA GLY A 232 -16.16 0.81 -0.80
C GLY A 232 -15.46 1.55 -1.93
N GLY A 233 -14.20 1.23 -2.14
CA GLY A 233 -13.38 1.92 -3.14
C GLY A 233 -11.90 1.74 -2.89
N HIS A 234 -11.08 2.31 -3.76
CA HIS A 234 -9.64 2.36 -3.59
C HIS A 234 -9.28 3.28 -2.41
N SER A 235 -8.54 2.75 -1.44
CA SER A 235 -8.12 3.46 -0.23
C SER A 235 -7.20 4.67 -0.46
N GLY A 236 -6.70 4.84 -1.68
CA GLY A 236 -5.99 6.04 -2.14
C GLY A 236 -6.95 7.03 -2.77
N ASP A 237 -7.37 6.76 -4.00
CA ASP A 237 -8.13 7.69 -4.85
C ASP A 237 -9.55 7.99 -4.36
N ASP A 238 -10.16 7.06 -3.61
CA ASP A 238 -11.51 7.23 -3.10
C ASP A 238 -11.55 7.72 -1.64
N ILE A 239 -10.39 7.91 -0.98
CA ILE A 239 -10.36 8.22 0.46
C ILE A 239 -10.95 9.60 0.79
N ASN A 240 -10.94 10.52 -0.18
CA ASN A 240 -11.55 11.85 -0.09
C ASN A 240 -13.04 11.87 -0.47
N LYS A 241 -13.61 10.75 -0.94
CA LYS A 241 -15.01 10.68 -1.38
C LYS A 241 -16.02 10.55 -0.23
N ASN A 242 -15.54 10.62 1.02
CA ASN A 242 -16.36 10.50 2.23
C ASN A 242 -17.21 9.20 2.26
N LEU A 243 -16.64 8.12 1.74
CA LEU A 243 -17.23 6.79 1.83
C LEU A 243 -17.14 6.27 3.25
N ALA A 244 -18.14 5.50 3.69
CA ALA A 244 -18.11 4.90 5.01
C ALA A 244 -17.17 3.69 5.05
N ASN A 245 -16.68 3.37 6.24
CA ASN A 245 -15.88 2.17 6.47
C ASN A 245 -16.62 1.22 7.42
N ALA A 246 -16.92 0.01 6.94
CA ALA A 246 -17.70 -0.97 7.67
C ALA A 246 -17.06 -1.36 9.02
N ASN A 247 -15.73 -1.44 9.10
CA ASN A 247 -15.03 -1.76 10.35
C ASN A 247 -15.28 -0.67 11.40
N LYS A 248 -15.19 0.60 11.03
CA LYS A 248 -15.45 1.73 11.94
C LYS A 248 -16.91 1.77 12.40
N LEU A 249 -17.87 1.57 11.48
CA LEU A 249 -19.30 1.59 11.82
C LEU A 249 -19.69 0.42 12.73
N LEU A 250 -19.24 -0.80 12.42
CA LEU A 250 -19.50 -1.97 13.25
C LEU A 250 -18.88 -1.82 14.64
N THR A 251 -17.64 -1.34 14.71
CA THR A 251 -16.97 -1.06 16.00
C THR A 251 -17.76 -0.06 16.84
N ARG A 252 -18.34 0.97 16.22
CA ARG A 252 -19.13 1.99 16.93
C ARG A 252 -20.39 1.39 17.58
N ILE A 253 -21.01 0.41 16.93
CA ILE A 253 -22.12 -0.38 17.50
C ILE A 253 -21.63 -1.26 18.65
N LEU A 254 -20.57 -2.03 18.45
CA LEU A 254 -20.08 -3.01 19.43
C LEU A 254 -19.51 -2.34 20.70
N TRP A 255 -18.83 -1.21 20.54
CA TRP A 255 -18.24 -0.48 21.67
C TRP A 255 -19.32 0.06 22.60
N GLN A 256 -20.39 0.68 22.07
CA GLN A 256 -21.54 1.07 22.91
C GLN A 256 -22.34 -0.14 23.38
N GLY A 257 -22.44 -1.17 22.53
CA GLY A 257 -23.02 -2.47 22.85
C GLY A 257 -22.46 -3.05 24.15
N THR A 258 -21.13 -3.06 24.26
CA THR A 258 -20.39 -3.52 25.44
C THR A 258 -20.72 -2.68 26.67
N ASN A 259 -20.76 -1.35 26.53
CA ASN A 259 -20.92 -0.44 27.67
C ASN A 259 -22.37 -0.32 28.18
N TRP A 260 -23.38 -0.58 27.35
CA TRP A 260 -24.78 -0.37 27.70
C TRP A 260 -25.57 -1.67 27.91
N PHE A 261 -25.08 -2.80 27.37
CA PHE A 261 -25.82 -4.07 27.37
C PHE A 261 -24.94 -5.25 27.78
N ASP A 262 -23.75 -5.02 28.35
CA ASP A 262 -22.80 -6.06 28.75
C ASP A 262 -22.54 -7.11 27.65
N LEU A 263 -22.51 -6.64 26.39
CA LEU A 263 -22.30 -7.48 25.21
C LEU A 263 -20.92 -8.14 25.27
N GLN A 264 -20.85 -9.45 25.00
CA GLN A 264 -19.60 -10.22 24.99
C GLN A 264 -19.30 -10.78 23.59
N LEU A 265 -18.12 -10.49 23.06
CA LEU A 265 -17.75 -10.73 21.66
C LEU A 265 -17.22 -12.15 21.47
N TYR A 266 -17.65 -12.82 20.40
CA TYR A 266 -17.05 -14.07 19.96
C TYR A 266 -16.22 -13.86 18.69
N ASP A 267 -16.73 -13.12 17.69
CA ASP A 267 -16.09 -12.99 16.38
C ASP A 267 -16.22 -11.57 15.82
N PHE A 268 -15.24 -11.18 15.02
CA PHE A 268 -15.22 -9.95 14.21
C PHE A 268 -14.53 -10.27 12.88
N GLN A 269 -15.22 -9.97 11.79
CA GLN A 269 -14.76 -10.17 10.42
C GLN A 269 -15.16 -8.97 9.58
N GLY A 270 -14.20 -8.17 9.11
CA GLY A 270 -14.50 -7.03 8.25
C GLY A 270 -13.38 -6.67 7.28
N GLY A 271 -13.78 -6.11 6.14
CA GLY A 271 -12.88 -5.80 5.03
C GLY A 271 -12.27 -7.03 4.34
N ASN A 272 -11.38 -6.81 3.38
CA ASN A 272 -10.69 -7.90 2.66
C ASN A 272 -9.26 -7.52 2.28
N LEU A 273 -9.10 -6.59 1.33
CA LEU A 273 -7.81 -6.16 0.81
C LEU A 273 -7.31 -4.90 1.51
N ARG A 274 -5.99 -4.80 1.71
CA ARG A 274 -5.34 -3.66 2.39
C ARG A 274 -5.61 -2.31 1.72
N ASN A 275 -5.69 -2.32 0.40
CA ASN A 275 -5.88 -1.14 -0.44
C ASN A 275 -7.36 -0.81 -0.72
N ALA A 276 -8.31 -1.50 -0.09
CA ALA A 276 -9.74 -1.29 -0.28
C ALA A 276 -10.40 -0.72 0.99
N ILE A 277 -11.30 0.24 0.82
CA ILE A 277 -12.18 0.72 1.90
C ILE A 277 -13.18 -0.40 2.23
N ALA A 278 -13.28 -0.78 3.50
CA ALA A 278 -14.07 -1.93 3.94
C ALA A 278 -15.57 -1.72 3.67
N ARG A 279 -16.15 -2.58 2.82
CA ARG A 279 -17.55 -2.54 2.40
C ARG A 279 -18.51 -3.23 3.35
N GLU A 280 -18.01 -4.29 3.97
CA GLU A 280 -18.80 -5.17 4.81
C GLU A 280 -17.99 -5.54 6.04
N ALA A 281 -18.68 -5.65 7.16
CA ALA A 281 -18.15 -6.17 8.41
C ALA A 281 -19.27 -6.89 9.17
N THR A 282 -18.89 -7.97 9.84
CA THR A 282 -19.78 -8.79 10.65
C THR A 282 -19.12 -9.08 11.99
N ALA A 283 -19.94 -9.21 13.03
CA ALA A 283 -19.51 -9.70 14.33
C ALA A 283 -20.54 -10.68 14.88
N VAL A 284 -20.08 -11.58 15.73
CA VAL A 284 -20.96 -12.45 16.53
C VAL A 284 -20.69 -12.13 17.98
N ALA A 285 -21.74 -11.76 18.72
CA ALA A 285 -21.64 -11.39 20.12
C ALA A 285 -22.88 -11.81 20.91
N PHE A 286 -22.66 -12.18 22.17
CA PHE A 286 -23.69 -12.52 23.14
C PHE A 286 -24.27 -11.25 23.76
N VAL A 287 -25.60 -11.23 23.85
CA VAL A 287 -26.36 -10.18 24.50
C VAL A 287 -27.19 -10.84 25.62
N PRO A 288 -27.15 -10.33 26.86
CA PRO A 288 -28.00 -10.81 27.94
C PRO A 288 -29.48 -10.80 27.53
N ASN A 289 -30.22 -11.86 27.87
CA ASN A 289 -31.59 -12.07 27.38
C ASN A 289 -32.55 -10.95 27.80
N ASP A 290 -32.33 -10.32 28.95
CA ASP A 290 -33.12 -9.19 29.45
C ASP A 290 -32.85 -7.86 28.69
N SER A 291 -31.77 -7.81 27.93
CA SER A 291 -31.29 -6.63 27.20
C SER A 291 -31.54 -6.71 25.70
N ILE A 292 -31.95 -7.88 25.17
CA ILE A 292 -32.15 -8.13 23.74
C ILE A 292 -33.06 -7.10 23.07
N GLU A 293 -34.23 -6.81 23.65
CA GLU A 293 -35.19 -5.88 23.02
C GLU A 293 -34.58 -4.48 22.85
N HIS A 294 -33.94 -3.98 23.91
CA HIS A 294 -33.28 -2.68 23.91
C HIS A 294 -32.08 -2.65 22.96
N PHE A 295 -31.28 -3.73 22.90
CA PHE A 295 -30.18 -3.86 21.97
C PHE A 295 -30.64 -3.85 20.51
N LEU A 296 -31.70 -4.59 20.17
CA LEU A 296 -32.25 -4.61 18.80
C LEU A 296 -32.84 -3.26 18.41
N HIS A 297 -33.45 -2.53 19.35
CA HIS A 297 -33.89 -1.15 19.13
C HIS A 297 -32.69 -0.24 18.87
N TYR A 298 -31.64 -0.33 19.70
CA TYR A 298 -30.40 0.41 19.55
C TYR A 298 -29.75 0.19 18.18
N VAL A 299 -29.65 -1.06 17.70
CA VAL A 299 -29.09 -1.37 16.37
C VAL A 299 -29.92 -0.72 15.24
N LYS A 300 -31.25 -0.73 15.34
CA LYS A 300 -32.13 -0.05 14.37
C LYS A 300 -31.93 1.47 14.38
N ASP A 301 -31.76 2.07 15.56
CA ASP A 301 -31.47 3.49 15.69
C ASP A 301 -30.09 3.82 15.08
N MET A 302 -29.08 2.98 15.30
CA MET A 302 -27.77 3.13 14.67
C MET A 302 -27.84 3.04 13.16
N GLU A 303 -28.64 2.13 12.59
CA GLU A 303 -28.88 2.08 11.15
C GLU A 303 -29.43 3.42 10.63
N LYS A 304 -30.44 3.97 11.32
CA LYS A 304 -31.04 5.24 10.96
C LYS A 304 -30.04 6.39 11.04
N HIS A 305 -29.25 6.45 12.12
CA HIS A 305 -28.21 7.46 12.28
C HIS A 305 -27.16 7.36 11.18
N PHE A 306 -26.66 6.17 10.87
CA PHE A 306 -25.67 6.00 9.81
C PHE A 306 -26.22 6.33 8.42
N LYS A 307 -27.47 5.95 8.12
CA LYS A 307 -28.14 6.36 6.88
C LYS A 307 -28.27 7.87 6.78
N GLN A 308 -28.48 8.58 7.88
CA GLN A 308 -28.52 10.04 7.90
C GLN A 308 -27.12 10.66 7.75
N GLU A 309 -26.12 10.15 8.48
CA GLU A 309 -24.72 10.61 8.41
C GLU A 309 -24.14 10.43 7.00
N TYR A 310 -24.47 9.33 6.32
CA TYR A 310 -23.94 8.95 5.01
C TYR A 310 -24.99 8.98 3.87
N GLN A 311 -26.06 9.77 4.02
CA GLN A 311 -27.20 9.79 3.09
C GLN A 311 -26.82 10.05 1.62
N VAL A 312 -25.73 10.76 1.37
CA VAL A 312 -25.25 11.09 0.01
C VAL A 312 -24.36 9.99 -0.55
N THR A 313 -23.45 9.47 0.25
CA THR A 313 -22.38 8.59 -0.22
C THR A 313 -22.77 7.11 -0.16
N GLU A 314 -23.60 6.69 0.79
CA GLU A 314 -23.91 5.28 1.06
C GLU A 314 -25.43 4.98 1.06
N PRO A 315 -26.14 5.19 -0.07
CA PRO A 315 -27.59 4.94 -0.14
C PRO A 315 -27.96 3.46 0.08
N GLY A 316 -27.01 2.54 -0.11
CA GLY A 316 -27.18 1.10 0.13
C GLY A 316 -26.88 0.65 1.56
N LEU A 317 -26.43 1.55 2.45
CA LEU A 317 -26.02 1.21 3.81
C LEU A 317 -27.13 0.46 4.55
N LYS A 318 -26.78 -0.72 5.07
CA LYS A 318 -27.67 -1.54 5.88
C LYS A 318 -26.95 -1.99 7.14
N VAL A 319 -27.68 -1.99 8.26
CA VAL A 319 -27.25 -2.59 9.51
C VAL A 319 -28.29 -3.60 9.98
N THR A 320 -27.88 -4.81 10.31
CA THR A 320 -28.77 -5.85 10.85
C THR A 320 -28.19 -6.46 12.11
N ALA A 321 -29.08 -6.94 12.97
CA ALA A 321 -28.75 -7.83 14.08
C ALA A 321 -29.77 -8.98 14.05
N GLU A 322 -29.29 -10.18 13.84
CA GLU A 322 -30.09 -11.40 13.70
C GLU A 322 -29.54 -12.46 14.66
N VAL A 323 -30.37 -13.36 15.17
CA VAL A 323 -29.88 -14.47 16.00
C VAL A 323 -28.84 -15.24 15.20
N ALA A 324 -27.66 -15.47 15.79
CA ALA A 324 -26.59 -16.16 15.12
C ALA A 324 -27.01 -17.62 14.84
N GLU A 325 -26.76 -18.09 13.61
CA GLU A 325 -27.05 -19.47 13.18
C GLU A 325 -26.36 -20.51 14.08
N VAL A 326 -25.18 -20.16 14.57
CA VAL A 326 -24.42 -20.93 15.54
C VAL A 326 -24.43 -20.15 16.84
N GLN A 327 -24.67 -20.86 17.95
CA GLN A 327 -24.51 -20.37 19.31
C GLN A 327 -23.22 -20.99 19.87
N PRO A 328 -22.07 -20.31 19.81
CA PRO A 328 -20.82 -20.82 20.38
C PRO A 328 -20.97 -21.08 21.88
N ASP A 329 -20.18 -21.99 22.42
CA ASP A 329 -20.08 -22.21 23.87
C ASP A 329 -19.00 -21.34 24.53
N VAL A 330 -18.37 -20.45 23.75
CA VAL A 330 -17.25 -19.59 24.16
C VAL A 330 -17.36 -18.17 23.60
N VAL A 331 -16.72 -17.24 24.29
CA VAL A 331 -16.45 -15.85 23.89
C VAL A 331 -14.95 -15.56 24.00
N ILE A 332 -14.50 -14.42 23.47
CA ILE A 332 -13.14 -13.94 23.78
C ILE A 332 -13.12 -13.35 25.18
N ASP A 333 -11.97 -13.41 25.85
CA ASP A 333 -11.80 -12.83 27.17
C ASP A 333 -12.08 -11.31 27.20
N GLU A 334 -12.54 -10.82 28.35
CA GLU A 334 -12.96 -9.42 28.53
C GLU A 334 -11.85 -8.41 28.17
N MET A 335 -10.60 -8.77 28.48
CA MET A 335 -9.47 -7.87 28.28
C MET A 335 -9.10 -7.76 26.80
N ALA A 336 -9.13 -8.87 26.05
CA ALA A 336 -8.98 -8.87 24.60
C ALA A 336 -10.12 -8.10 23.92
N GLN A 337 -11.37 -8.26 24.36
CA GLN A 337 -12.49 -7.46 23.85
C GLN A 337 -12.28 -5.97 24.11
N TYR A 338 -11.89 -5.58 25.31
CA TYR A 338 -11.58 -4.20 25.66
C TYR A 338 -10.50 -3.63 24.75
N ASN A 339 -9.38 -4.35 24.59
CA ASN A 339 -8.25 -3.93 23.77
C ASN A 339 -8.64 -3.81 22.29
N LEU A 340 -9.32 -4.82 21.74
CA LEU A 340 -9.76 -4.84 20.36
C LEU A 340 -10.71 -3.67 20.05
N LEU A 341 -11.78 -3.52 20.85
CA LEU A 341 -12.81 -2.51 20.56
C LEU A 341 -12.30 -1.09 20.78
N ASN A 342 -11.51 -0.82 21.82
CA ASN A 342 -10.92 0.51 22.02
C ASN A 342 -9.87 0.81 20.95
N GLY A 343 -9.03 -0.17 20.56
CA GLY A 343 -8.07 -0.03 19.48
C GLY A 343 -8.75 0.29 18.15
N LEU A 344 -9.76 -0.49 17.74
CA LEU A 344 -10.52 -0.23 16.52
C LEU A 344 -11.25 1.13 16.56
N TYR A 345 -11.79 1.52 17.72
CA TYR A 345 -12.56 2.76 17.86
C TYR A 345 -11.63 3.99 17.75
N ALA A 346 -10.49 3.96 18.44
CA ALA A 346 -9.52 5.05 18.45
C ALA A 346 -8.60 5.09 17.21
N CYS A 347 -8.42 3.96 16.51
CA CYS A 347 -7.53 3.89 15.34
C CYS A 347 -7.95 4.92 14.28
N PRO A 348 -7.02 5.78 13.81
CA PRO A 348 -7.34 6.80 12.82
C PRO A 348 -7.76 6.16 11.49
N HIS A 349 -8.66 6.82 10.77
CA HIS A 349 -9.16 6.38 9.47
C HIS A 349 -9.58 7.59 8.61
N GLY A 350 -9.34 7.50 7.31
CA GLY A 350 -9.72 8.50 6.32
C GLY A 350 -8.59 9.49 6.02
N VAL A 351 -8.97 10.68 5.56
CA VAL A 351 -8.08 11.81 5.32
C VAL A 351 -7.56 12.37 6.64
N ILE A 352 -6.24 12.50 6.76
CA ILE A 352 -5.56 13.08 7.91
C ILE A 352 -5.13 14.52 7.62
N ALA A 353 -4.61 14.76 6.41
CA ALA A 353 -4.20 16.09 5.97
C ALA A 353 -4.46 16.27 4.47
N MET A 354 -4.92 17.46 4.11
CA MET A 354 -4.93 17.95 2.73
C MET A 354 -3.61 18.68 2.47
N SER A 355 -3.14 18.65 1.22
CA SER A 355 -1.92 19.32 0.79
C SER A 355 -2.01 20.83 0.99
N GLN A 356 -0.91 21.42 1.46
CA GLN A 356 -0.78 22.87 1.62
C GLN A 356 -0.42 23.58 0.31
N THR A 357 0.04 22.84 -0.70
CA THR A 357 0.54 23.39 -1.97
C THR A 357 -0.33 23.02 -3.16
N ILE A 358 -1.08 21.93 -3.09
CA ILE A 358 -2.00 21.49 -4.15
C ILE A 358 -3.45 21.53 -3.64
N PRO A 359 -4.28 22.45 -4.17
CA PRO A 359 -5.69 22.52 -3.81
C PRO A 359 -6.42 21.18 -4.05
N ASN A 360 -7.23 20.75 -3.08
CA ASN A 360 -8.05 19.53 -3.12
C ASN A 360 -7.28 18.21 -3.27
N PHE A 361 -5.97 18.20 -2.97
CA PHE A 361 -5.17 16.98 -2.95
C PHE A 361 -5.03 16.45 -1.52
N VAL A 362 -5.28 15.17 -1.31
CA VAL A 362 -5.01 14.51 -0.02
C VAL A 362 -3.50 14.36 0.10
N GLU A 363 -2.90 14.87 1.16
CA GLU A 363 -1.48 14.69 1.41
C GLU A 363 -1.22 13.43 2.23
N THR A 364 -2.04 13.18 3.26
CA THR A 364 -1.85 12.05 4.18
C THR A 364 -3.20 11.42 4.52
N SER A 365 -3.28 10.08 4.45
CA SER A 365 -4.45 9.30 4.83
C SER A 365 -4.08 7.97 5.50
N THR A 366 -5.07 7.34 6.13
CA THR A 366 -4.93 5.96 6.65
C THR A 366 -6.23 5.17 6.48
N ASN A 367 -6.14 3.92 6.06
CA ASN A 367 -7.28 3.03 5.85
C ASN A 367 -7.30 1.92 6.92
N LEU A 368 -8.38 1.80 7.69
CA LEU A 368 -8.61 0.62 8.53
C LEU A 368 -9.20 -0.48 7.65
N ALA A 369 -8.30 -1.22 7.00
CA ALA A 369 -8.63 -2.04 5.83
C ALA A 369 -9.35 -3.33 6.20
N SER A 370 -8.84 -4.06 7.19
CA SER A 370 -9.42 -5.35 7.59
C SER A 370 -9.21 -5.64 9.07
N CYS A 371 -10.12 -6.41 9.63
CA CYS A 371 -9.99 -7.06 10.93
C CYS A 371 -10.55 -8.47 10.80
N LYS A 372 -9.75 -9.48 11.12
CA LYS A 372 -10.09 -10.89 10.94
C LYS A 372 -9.74 -11.67 12.19
N LYS A 373 -10.69 -12.38 12.78
CA LYS A 373 -10.38 -13.40 13.78
C LYS A 373 -9.54 -14.51 13.15
N LYS A 374 -8.43 -14.84 13.80
CA LYS A 374 -7.56 -16.00 13.55
C LYS A 374 -7.51 -16.83 14.83
N GLU A 375 -6.92 -18.02 14.77
CA GLU A 375 -6.75 -18.85 15.96
C GLU A 375 -5.83 -18.14 16.98
N GLY A 376 -6.40 -17.74 18.12
CA GLY A 376 -5.69 -17.11 19.25
C GLY A 376 -5.44 -15.60 19.13
N TYR A 377 -5.77 -14.96 18.01
CA TYR A 377 -5.63 -13.51 17.86
C TYR A 377 -6.55 -12.92 16.78
N PHE A 378 -6.82 -11.62 16.87
CA PHE A 378 -7.36 -10.85 15.76
C PHE A 378 -6.23 -10.26 14.94
N PHE A 379 -6.28 -10.45 13.63
CA PHE A 379 -5.38 -9.88 12.65
C PHE A 379 -5.99 -8.62 12.05
N ILE A 380 -5.39 -7.46 12.31
CA ILE A 380 -5.84 -6.17 11.81
C ILE A 380 -4.80 -5.64 10.84
N GLN A 381 -5.27 -5.09 9.72
CA GLN A 381 -4.42 -4.41 8.76
C GLN A 381 -4.90 -2.99 8.54
N THR A 382 -3.95 -2.07 8.53
CA THR A 382 -4.18 -0.69 8.11
C THR A 382 -3.18 -0.31 7.01
N SER A 383 -3.56 0.62 6.16
CA SER A 383 -2.69 1.12 5.07
C SER A 383 -2.59 2.63 5.13
N GLN A 384 -1.38 3.14 5.34
CA GLN A 384 -1.04 4.55 5.42
C GLN A 384 -0.52 5.03 4.07
N ARG A 385 -0.93 6.23 3.67
CA ARG A 385 -0.46 6.86 2.43
C ARG A 385 -0.06 8.30 2.69
N SER A 386 1.07 8.73 2.13
CA SER A 386 1.40 10.15 2.08
C SER A 386 2.34 10.52 0.94
N SER A 387 2.14 11.69 0.35
CA SER A 387 3.12 12.29 -0.59
C SER A 387 4.35 12.87 0.12
N ILE A 388 4.37 12.89 1.46
CA ILE A 388 5.49 13.35 2.28
C ILE A 388 5.94 12.22 3.20
N GLU A 389 7.19 11.80 3.07
CA GLU A 389 7.73 10.65 3.80
C GLU A 389 7.64 10.80 5.32
N SER A 390 7.96 11.98 5.86
CA SER A 390 7.85 12.24 7.30
C SER A 390 6.42 12.15 7.81
N SER A 391 5.44 12.59 7.00
CA SER A 391 4.01 12.52 7.35
C SER A 391 3.49 11.09 7.26
N LYS A 392 3.98 10.29 6.31
CA LYS A 392 3.69 8.83 6.21
C LYS A 392 4.12 8.10 7.48
N GLN A 393 5.35 8.36 7.94
CA GLN A 393 5.87 7.76 9.17
C GLN A 393 5.08 8.23 10.40
N ASP A 394 4.72 9.50 10.47
CA ASP A 394 3.96 10.05 11.60
C ASP A 394 2.58 9.41 11.75
N ILE A 395 1.82 9.27 10.65
CA ILE A 395 0.50 8.60 10.71
C ILE A 395 0.63 7.11 11.06
N ALA A 396 1.68 6.43 10.63
CA ALA A 396 1.93 5.05 11.02
C ALA A 396 2.27 4.93 12.52
N ASN A 397 3.11 5.82 13.04
CA ASN A 397 3.40 5.91 14.47
C ASN A 397 2.13 6.20 15.28
N MET A 398 1.20 7.02 14.76
CA MET A 398 -0.08 7.28 15.42
C MET A 398 -0.95 6.02 15.50
N VAL A 399 -0.98 5.22 14.43
CA VAL A 399 -1.65 3.91 14.44
C VAL A 399 -0.99 2.99 15.45
N GLU A 400 0.35 2.85 15.41
CA GLU A 400 1.11 2.03 16.38
C GLU A 400 0.84 2.48 17.83
N ALA A 401 0.81 3.79 18.09
CA ALA A 401 0.57 4.32 19.43
C ALA A 401 -0.80 3.90 19.98
N VAL A 402 -1.85 3.91 19.15
CA VAL A 402 -3.18 3.43 19.55
C VAL A 402 -3.14 1.95 19.94
N TRP A 403 -2.49 1.12 19.12
CA TRP A 403 -2.45 -0.31 19.33
C TRP A 403 -1.49 -0.74 20.45
N SER A 404 -0.44 0.03 20.68
CA SER A 404 0.44 -0.12 21.84
C SER A 404 -0.29 0.16 23.16
N LEU A 405 -1.19 1.15 23.19
CA LEU A 405 -2.06 1.41 24.34
C LEU A 405 -3.07 0.28 24.59
N ALA A 406 -3.38 -0.50 23.56
CA ALA A 406 -4.25 -1.67 23.60
C ALA A 406 -3.48 -3.00 23.75
N ASP A 407 -2.22 -2.96 24.18
CA ASP A 407 -1.37 -4.14 24.43
C ASP A 407 -1.29 -5.13 23.25
N ALA A 408 -1.28 -4.60 22.03
CA ALA A 408 -1.21 -5.39 20.80
C ALA A 408 0.23 -5.49 20.25
N ASP A 409 0.52 -6.57 19.51
CA ASP A 409 1.74 -6.65 18.71
C ASP A 409 1.56 -5.84 17.43
N VAL A 410 2.51 -4.96 17.12
CA VAL A 410 2.47 -4.08 15.95
C VAL A 410 3.72 -4.27 15.09
N GLU A 411 3.53 -4.34 13.78
CA GLU A 411 4.60 -4.41 12.79
C GLU A 411 4.29 -3.47 11.62
N HIS A 412 5.29 -2.70 11.19
CA HIS A 412 5.22 -1.92 9.95
C HIS A 412 5.90 -2.67 8.82
N THR A 413 5.30 -2.63 7.63
CA THR A 413 5.97 -3.10 6.41
C THR A 413 7.03 -2.09 5.95
N ASP A 414 7.97 -2.51 5.09
CA ASP A 414 9.02 -1.62 4.57
C ASP A 414 8.45 -0.44 3.76
N GLY A 415 7.23 -0.59 3.22
CA GLY A 415 6.55 0.44 2.45
C GLY A 415 7.26 0.81 1.14
N TYR A 416 6.84 1.93 0.55
CA TYR A 416 7.47 2.57 -0.61
C TYR A 416 7.40 4.09 -0.49
N PRO A 417 8.41 4.82 -0.97
CA PRO A 417 8.49 6.28 -0.87
C PRO A 417 7.41 6.94 -1.74
N GLY A 418 6.99 8.13 -1.32
CA GLY A 418 6.17 9.01 -2.15
C GLY A 418 7.01 9.85 -3.09
N TRP A 419 6.35 10.43 -4.09
CA TRP A 419 6.93 11.44 -4.94
C TRP A 419 6.33 12.80 -4.59
N ALA A 420 7.12 13.62 -3.91
CA ALA A 420 6.68 14.95 -3.51
C ALA A 420 6.57 15.89 -4.74
N PRO A 421 5.45 16.62 -4.89
CA PRO A 421 5.29 17.60 -5.96
C PRO A 421 6.37 18.68 -5.98
N ASN A 422 6.96 18.91 -7.16
CA ASN A 422 7.91 20.00 -7.40
C ASN A 422 7.30 21.08 -8.31
N PRO A 423 6.83 22.22 -7.75
CA PRO A 423 6.25 23.29 -8.55
C PRO A 423 7.27 24.07 -9.39
N ASN A 424 8.59 23.85 -9.20
CA ASN A 424 9.66 24.49 -9.98
C ASN A 424 10.30 23.51 -10.97
N SER A 425 9.52 22.56 -11.48
CA SER A 425 9.96 21.55 -12.45
C SER A 425 10.12 22.17 -13.84
N ALA A 426 11.31 22.07 -14.43
CA ALA A 426 11.60 22.61 -15.76
C ALA A 426 10.94 21.75 -16.84
N ILE A 427 10.93 20.43 -16.66
CA ILE A 427 10.25 19.54 -17.61
C ILE A 427 8.73 19.70 -17.55
N LEU A 428 8.16 20.00 -16.38
CA LEU A 428 6.74 20.35 -16.25
C LEU A 428 6.40 21.60 -17.04
N ASP A 429 7.21 22.66 -16.94
CA ASP A 429 6.99 23.89 -17.71
C ASP A 429 7.01 23.61 -19.22
N VAL A 430 7.96 22.79 -19.69
CA VAL A 430 8.02 22.34 -21.09
C VAL A 430 6.74 21.59 -21.47
N ALA A 431 6.33 20.61 -20.66
CA ALA A 431 5.16 19.79 -20.92
C ALA A 431 3.87 20.63 -20.96
N VAL A 432 3.66 21.50 -19.98
CA VAL A 432 2.50 22.42 -19.94
C VAL A 432 2.47 23.31 -21.20
N ASN A 433 3.60 23.86 -21.61
CA ASN A 433 3.69 24.69 -22.80
C ASN A 433 3.45 23.92 -24.10
N CYS A 434 4.00 22.71 -24.22
CA CYS A 434 3.78 21.83 -25.37
C CYS A 434 2.29 21.49 -25.51
N TYR A 435 1.65 21.08 -24.41
CA TYR A 435 0.23 20.73 -24.40
C TYR A 435 -0.65 21.92 -24.82
N LYS A 436 -0.42 23.10 -24.22
CA LYS A 436 -1.12 24.36 -24.58
C LYS A 436 -0.95 24.72 -26.05
N LYS A 437 0.29 24.65 -26.54
CA LYS A 437 0.61 25.01 -27.92
C LYS A 437 -0.09 24.08 -28.91
N ARG A 438 -0.09 22.78 -28.64
CA ARG A 438 -0.63 21.77 -29.55
C ARG A 438 -2.15 21.70 -29.50
N PHE A 439 -2.73 21.52 -28.32
CA PHE A 439 -4.16 21.25 -28.16
C PHE A 439 -5.01 22.49 -27.88
N LYS A 440 -4.38 23.67 -27.74
CA LYS A 440 -5.05 24.95 -27.45
C LYS A 440 -5.89 24.90 -26.16
N LYS A 441 -5.44 24.12 -25.19
CA LYS A 441 -6.08 23.89 -23.89
C LYS A 441 -5.01 23.75 -22.81
N ASP A 442 -5.32 24.17 -21.59
CA ASP A 442 -4.48 23.90 -20.42
C ASP A 442 -4.58 22.42 -20.00
N PRO A 443 -3.45 21.74 -19.74
CA PRO A 443 -3.49 20.44 -19.07
C PRO A 443 -3.84 20.62 -17.59
N LYS A 444 -4.32 19.55 -16.95
CA LYS A 444 -4.50 19.52 -15.50
C LYS A 444 -3.22 19.00 -14.86
N VAL A 445 -2.54 19.86 -14.11
CA VAL A 445 -1.38 19.46 -13.30
C VAL A 445 -1.88 18.96 -11.94
N ARG A 446 -1.57 17.71 -11.60
CA ARG A 446 -2.13 17.02 -10.43
C ARG A 446 -1.09 16.16 -9.71
N ALA A 447 -1.45 15.70 -8.53
CA ALA A 447 -0.78 14.59 -7.86
C ALA A 447 -1.84 13.52 -7.57
N ILE A 448 -1.43 12.25 -7.58
CA ILE A 448 -2.30 11.11 -7.30
C ILE A 448 -2.10 10.64 -5.87
N HIS A 449 -3.18 10.28 -5.18
CA HIS A 449 -3.09 9.75 -3.81
C HIS A 449 -2.96 8.21 -3.82
N ALA A 450 -2.20 7.72 -4.79
CA ALA A 450 -1.85 6.32 -5.03
C ALA A 450 -0.33 6.23 -5.27
N GLY A 451 0.20 5.00 -5.37
CA GLY A 451 1.60 4.77 -5.69
C GLY A 451 1.85 4.90 -7.19
N LEU A 452 3.02 5.42 -7.56
CA LEU A 452 3.60 5.32 -8.90
C LEU A 452 5.08 4.98 -8.71
N GLU A 453 5.69 4.25 -9.65
CA GLU A 453 7.12 3.92 -9.61
C GLU A 453 8.03 5.16 -9.54
N CYS A 454 7.54 6.32 -10.00
CA CYS A 454 8.22 7.62 -9.88
C CYS A 454 8.76 7.89 -8.46
N GLY A 455 8.02 7.52 -7.41
CA GLY A 455 8.48 7.70 -6.02
C GLY A 455 9.75 6.90 -5.71
N LEU A 456 9.80 5.64 -6.13
CA LEU A 456 10.94 4.75 -5.94
C LEU A 456 12.14 5.15 -6.80
N ILE A 457 11.90 5.44 -8.08
CA ILE A 457 12.96 5.81 -9.01
C ILE A 457 13.59 7.14 -8.59
N GLY A 458 12.78 8.14 -8.22
CA GLY A 458 13.25 9.43 -7.75
C GLY A 458 14.01 9.39 -6.42
N ASP A 459 13.67 8.45 -5.53
CA ASP A 459 14.43 8.21 -4.29
C ASP A 459 15.82 7.60 -4.58
N LYS A 460 15.86 6.64 -5.51
CA LYS A 460 17.11 5.95 -5.92
C LYS A 460 18.05 6.80 -6.75
N ILE A 461 17.52 7.67 -7.61
CA ILE A 461 18.30 8.58 -8.46
C ILE A 461 18.02 10.03 -8.00
N PRO A 462 18.78 10.54 -7.02
CA PRO A 462 18.56 11.88 -6.50
C PRO A 462 18.70 12.98 -7.57
N GLY A 463 17.80 13.96 -7.50
CA GLY A 463 17.81 15.13 -8.36
C GLY A 463 17.10 14.95 -9.70
N MET A 464 16.23 13.94 -9.81
CA MET A 464 15.34 13.80 -10.96
C MET A 464 14.28 14.89 -10.99
N ASP A 465 14.03 15.38 -12.20
CA ASP A 465 12.86 16.18 -12.57
C ASP A 465 11.89 15.28 -13.34
N MET A 466 10.72 15.03 -12.78
CA MET A 466 9.83 13.95 -13.24
C MET A 466 8.47 14.49 -13.61
N ILE A 467 7.83 13.89 -14.60
CA ILE A 467 6.40 14.01 -14.88
C ILE A 467 5.85 12.63 -15.27
N SER A 468 4.57 12.41 -15.05
CA SER A 468 3.84 11.23 -15.52
C SER A 468 2.61 11.66 -16.33
N PHE A 469 2.40 11.03 -17.48
CA PHE A 469 1.30 11.33 -18.39
C PHE A 469 1.08 10.15 -19.37
N GLY A 470 -0.15 10.00 -19.88
CA GLY A 470 -0.49 8.90 -20.77
C GLY A 470 -1.84 9.10 -21.46
N PRO A 471 -2.32 8.08 -22.21
CA PRO A 471 -3.62 8.11 -22.88
C PRO A 471 -4.76 7.90 -21.87
N THR A 472 -6.01 8.04 -22.32
CA THR A 472 -7.17 7.69 -21.50
C THR A 472 -7.39 6.17 -21.46
N LEU A 473 -7.26 5.60 -20.26
CA LEU A 473 -7.58 4.20 -19.94
C LEU A 473 -8.75 4.15 -18.95
N ARG A 474 -9.60 3.11 -19.01
CA ARG A 474 -10.74 2.95 -18.09
C ARG A 474 -10.93 1.49 -17.71
N GLY A 475 -11.27 1.24 -16.44
CA GLY A 475 -11.50 -0.12 -15.95
C GLY A 475 -10.21 -0.94 -15.86
N VAL A 476 -9.07 -0.27 -15.72
CA VAL A 476 -7.76 -0.89 -15.53
C VAL A 476 -7.79 -1.87 -14.35
N HIS A 477 -7.02 -2.95 -14.45
CA HIS A 477 -7.04 -4.11 -13.53
C HIS A 477 -8.33 -4.93 -13.53
N SER A 478 -9.19 -4.81 -14.56
CA SER A 478 -10.41 -5.59 -14.67
C SER A 478 -10.68 -6.06 -16.10
N PRO A 479 -11.56 -7.06 -16.32
CA PRO A 479 -11.97 -7.45 -17.67
C PRO A 479 -12.70 -6.36 -18.48
N ASP A 480 -13.09 -5.25 -17.82
CA ASP A 480 -13.69 -4.08 -18.47
C ASP A 480 -12.65 -3.05 -18.94
N GLU A 481 -11.36 -3.36 -18.78
CA GLU A 481 -10.24 -2.54 -19.21
C GLU A 481 -10.36 -2.17 -20.69
N ARG A 482 -10.16 -0.88 -20.97
CA ARG A 482 -10.24 -0.34 -22.31
C ARG A 482 -9.39 0.91 -22.48
N CYS A 483 -8.86 1.08 -23.69
CA CYS A 483 -8.06 2.23 -24.10
C CYS A 483 -8.84 3.07 -25.13
N GLU A 484 -8.93 4.39 -24.90
CA GLU A 484 -9.58 5.31 -25.84
C GLU A 484 -8.66 5.60 -27.03
N ILE A 485 -9.02 5.10 -28.20
CA ILE A 485 -8.13 5.03 -29.37
C ILE A 485 -7.64 6.42 -29.79
N ALA A 486 -8.50 7.43 -29.76
CA ALA A 486 -8.17 8.79 -30.18
C ALA A 486 -7.08 9.42 -29.29
N THR A 487 -7.07 9.10 -28.00
CA THR A 487 -6.16 9.69 -27.03
C THR A 487 -4.73 9.15 -27.15
N VAL A 488 -4.54 7.97 -27.74
CA VAL A 488 -3.20 7.42 -28.05
C VAL A 488 -2.46 8.30 -29.05
N GLN A 489 -3.16 8.85 -30.05
CA GLN A 489 -2.55 9.82 -30.97
C GLN A 489 -2.20 11.12 -30.27
N MET A 490 -3.06 11.61 -29.36
CA MET A 490 -2.78 12.82 -28.58
C MET A 490 -1.57 12.63 -27.66
N PHE A 491 -1.51 11.49 -26.97
CA PHE A 491 -0.39 11.09 -26.12
C PHE A 491 0.92 11.03 -26.90
N TRP A 492 0.94 10.35 -28.06
CA TRP A 492 2.11 10.28 -28.93
C TRP A 492 2.62 11.65 -29.38
N ASP A 493 1.70 12.46 -29.90
CA ASP A 493 1.95 13.81 -30.38
C ASP A 493 2.55 14.69 -29.26
N PHE A 494 1.99 14.57 -28.06
CA PHE A 494 2.43 15.29 -26.89
C PHE A 494 3.83 14.85 -26.42
N MET A 495 4.07 13.54 -26.33
CA MET A 495 5.37 12.99 -25.97
C MET A 495 6.46 13.44 -26.96
N CYS A 496 6.18 13.40 -28.26
CA CYS A 496 7.12 13.87 -29.29
C CYS A 496 7.45 15.37 -29.13
N ASP A 497 6.46 16.19 -28.81
CA ASP A 497 6.69 17.61 -28.54
C ASP A 497 7.55 17.84 -27.30
N ILE A 498 7.31 17.10 -26.20
CA ILE A 498 8.13 17.19 -25.00
C ILE A 498 9.58 16.84 -25.34
N LEU A 499 9.81 15.67 -25.96
CA LEU A 499 11.15 15.19 -26.33
C LEU A 499 11.92 16.19 -27.19
N LYS A 500 11.22 16.87 -28.10
CA LYS A 500 11.79 17.91 -28.95
C LYS A 500 12.17 19.19 -28.20
N ASN A 501 11.46 19.51 -27.11
CA ASN A 501 11.60 20.77 -26.38
C ASN A 501 12.22 20.61 -24.98
N VAL A 502 12.84 19.46 -24.70
CA VAL A 502 13.64 19.22 -23.48
C VAL A 502 14.65 20.36 -23.27
N PRO A 503 14.91 20.79 -22.02
CA PRO A 503 15.94 21.79 -21.73
C PRO A 503 17.33 21.41 -22.25
N THR A 504 18.12 22.43 -22.55
CA THR A 504 19.53 22.22 -22.94
C THR A 504 20.39 21.85 -21.73
N THR A 505 21.53 21.22 -21.99
CA THR A 505 22.57 20.96 -20.97
C THR A 505 23.14 22.26 -20.38
N ALA A 506 23.07 23.39 -21.10
CA ALA A 506 23.53 24.71 -20.64
C ALA A 506 22.57 25.36 -19.62
N GLU A 507 21.27 25.04 -19.68
CA GLU A 507 20.23 25.55 -18.79
C GLU A 507 20.17 24.84 -17.44
N MET A 508 21.11 23.94 -17.15
CA MET A 508 21.25 23.34 -15.84
C MET A 508 21.41 24.43 -14.76
N PRO A 509 20.60 24.42 -13.69
CA PRO A 509 21.03 25.00 -12.44
C PRO A 509 22.34 24.30 -12.08
N LYS A 510 23.46 25.02 -12.07
CA LYS A 510 24.75 24.45 -11.64
C LYS A 510 24.51 23.69 -10.34
N PRO A 511 24.91 22.41 -10.21
CA PRO A 511 24.77 21.71 -8.96
C PRO A 511 25.42 22.59 -7.90
N LYS A 512 24.63 23.08 -6.93
CA LYS A 512 25.17 23.79 -5.78
C LYS A 512 26.21 22.83 -5.22
N LYS A 513 27.50 23.19 -5.29
CA LYS A 513 28.58 22.43 -4.66
C LYS A 513 28.05 22.08 -3.27
N GLN A 514 27.72 20.80 -3.03
CA GLN A 514 27.42 20.36 -1.68
C GLN A 514 28.58 20.85 -0.86
N SER A 515 28.31 21.75 0.08
CA SER A 515 29.34 22.36 0.89
C SER A 515 30.15 21.21 1.47
N THR A 516 31.47 21.35 1.48
CA THR A 516 32.38 20.38 2.12
C THR A 516 31.98 20.09 3.58
N ALA A 517 31.16 20.96 4.18
CA ALA A 517 30.50 20.75 5.45
C ALA A 517 29.48 19.59 5.46
N ASN A 518 28.73 19.31 4.39
CA ASN A 518 27.76 18.20 4.35
C ASN A 518 28.42 16.83 4.22
N LYS A 519 29.51 16.70 3.44
CA LYS A 519 30.32 15.46 3.42
C LYS A 519 31.02 15.22 4.77
N ALA A 520 31.47 16.28 5.45
CA ALA A 520 32.05 16.19 6.78
C ALA A 520 31.01 15.83 7.85
N ALA A 521 29.81 16.39 7.78
CA ALA A 521 28.69 16.10 8.67
C ALA A 521 28.19 14.65 8.50
N ALA A 522 28.03 14.16 7.27
CA ALA A 522 27.64 12.78 6.98
C ALA A 522 28.69 11.76 7.48
N LYS A 523 30.00 12.03 7.28
CA LYS A 523 31.08 11.21 7.86
C LYS A 523 31.11 11.26 9.39
N LYS A 524 30.75 12.40 10.00
CA LYS A 524 30.70 12.58 11.45
C LYS A 524 29.49 11.85 12.06
N ALA A 525 28.34 11.89 11.38
CA ALA A 525 27.13 11.15 11.74
C ALA A 525 27.32 9.63 11.62
N GLN A 526 27.92 9.13 10.54
CA GLN A 526 28.27 7.71 10.41
C GLN A 526 29.29 7.25 11.47
N LYS A 527 30.25 8.09 11.83
CA LYS A 527 31.18 7.79 12.95
C LYS A 527 30.49 7.81 14.30
N ALA A 528 29.54 8.71 14.53
CA ALA A 528 28.75 8.78 15.76
C ALA A 528 27.84 7.55 15.90
N ALA A 529 27.12 7.19 14.83
CA ALA A 529 26.29 5.99 14.77
C ALA A 529 27.11 4.73 15.05
N LYS A 530 28.26 4.52 14.36
CA LYS A 530 29.16 3.37 14.65
C LYS A 530 29.69 3.36 16.08
N LYS A 531 29.85 4.52 16.72
CA LYS A 531 30.30 4.64 18.11
C LYS A 531 29.17 4.30 19.09
N GLU A 532 27.94 4.69 18.80
CA GLU A 532 26.75 4.30 19.56
C GLU A 532 26.44 2.82 19.42
N THR A 533 26.53 2.25 18.20
CA THR A 533 26.36 0.80 18.01
C THR A 533 27.41 0.04 18.82
N LYS A 534 28.70 0.43 18.75
CA LYS A 534 29.75 -0.20 19.58
C LYS A 534 29.51 -0.04 21.09
N LYS A 535 28.91 1.06 21.53
CA LYS A 535 28.58 1.31 22.95
C LYS A 535 27.39 0.45 23.39
N ALA A 536 26.38 0.30 22.53
CA ALA A 536 25.24 -0.59 22.73
C ALA A 536 25.69 -2.06 22.76
N THR A 537 26.55 -2.48 21.82
CA THR A 537 27.11 -3.84 21.82
C THR A 537 27.90 -4.11 23.10
N LYS A 538 28.81 -3.20 23.52
CA LYS A 538 29.53 -3.36 24.80
C LYS A 538 28.62 -3.44 26.02
N LYS A 539 27.53 -2.66 26.04
CA LYS A 539 26.56 -2.67 27.15
C LYS A 539 25.76 -3.99 27.16
N ALA A 540 25.41 -4.53 26.00
CA ALA A 540 24.78 -5.83 25.85
C ALA A 540 25.74 -6.98 26.27
N THR A 541 27.01 -6.92 25.87
CA THR A 541 28.02 -7.93 26.29
C THR A 541 28.30 -7.86 27.78
N ALA A 542 28.33 -6.67 28.39
CA ALA A 542 28.49 -6.50 29.83
C ALA A 542 27.27 -6.99 30.63
N LYS A 543 26.05 -6.79 30.10
CA LYS A 543 24.82 -7.32 30.69
C LYS A 543 24.79 -8.85 30.63
N LYS A 544 25.18 -9.44 29.50
CA LYS A 544 25.27 -10.89 29.31
C LYS A 544 26.34 -11.53 30.22
N ALA A 545 27.50 -10.89 30.38
CA ALA A 545 28.56 -11.34 31.29
C ALA A 545 28.19 -11.18 32.78
N ALA A 546 27.30 -10.23 33.12
CA ALA A 546 26.77 -10.09 34.48
C ALA A 546 25.69 -11.14 34.77
N GLU A 547 24.87 -11.50 33.78
CA GLU A 547 23.88 -12.57 33.87
C GLU A 547 24.55 -13.96 33.97
N GLU A 548 25.61 -14.23 33.20
CA GLU A 548 26.39 -15.47 33.31
C GLU A 548 27.11 -15.60 34.67
N LYS A 549 27.62 -14.51 35.25
CA LYS A 549 28.21 -14.53 36.60
C LYS A 549 27.22 -14.77 37.74
N VAL A 550 25.92 -14.54 37.53
CA VAL A 550 24.87 -14.85 38.50
C VAL A 550 24.44 -16.31 38.41
N VAL A 551 24.63 -16.96 37.24
CA VAL A 551 24.35 -18.38 37.03
C VAL A 551 25.53 -19.26 37.49
N ASP A 552 26.78 -18.85 37.27
CA ASP A 552 27.99 -19.58 37.72
C ASP A 552 28.26 -19.50 39.25
N ALA A 553 27.54 -18.66 40.00
CA ALA A 553 27.67 -18.57 41.45
C ALA A 553 26.80 -19.58 42.22
N LYS A 554 26.07 -20.47 41.53
CA LYS A 554 25.17 -21.45 42.15
C LYS A 554 25.52 -22.93 41.95
N GLU A 555 26.62 -23.28 41.28
CA GLU A 555 27.04 -24.69 41.17
C GLU A 555 28.55 -24.91 41.37
N ALA A 556 28.86 -25.97 42.16
CA ALA A 556 30.10 -26.75 42.23
C ALA A 556 31.11 -26.45 43.40
N PRO A 557 31.97 -27.43 43.82
CA PRO A 557 31.89 -28.07 45.14
C PRO A 557 33.20 -28.04 45.96
N ALA A 558 33.14 -28.34 47.26
CA ALA A 558 34.31 -28.45 48.14
C ALA A 558 34.71 -29.91 48.47
N LYS A 559 35.98 -30.25 48.18
CA LYS A 559 36.80 -31.37 48.71
C LYS A 559 38.24 -30.82 48.77
N LYS A 560 39.15 -31.04 49.74
CA LYS A 560 39.34 -31.97 50.88
C LYS A 560 40.55 -31.43 51.68
N SER A 561 40.58 -31.58 53.01
CA SER A 561 41.56 -32.41 53.76
C SER A 561 41.43 -32.17 55.28
N ALA A 562 41.07 -33.22 56.04
CA ALA A 562 41.81 -33.82 57.16
C ALA A 562 42.00 -32.89 58.39
N ARG A 563 41.64 -33.23 59.63
CA ARG A 563 41.77 -34.49 60.37
C ARG A 563 41.04 -34.39 61.74
N THR A 564 40.63 -35.56 62.26
CA THR A 564 40.46 -35.95 63.67
C THR A 564 39.20 -35.61 64.51
N LYS A 565 38.62 -36.73 64.98
CA LYS A 565 37.90 -37.06 66.24
C LYS A 565 36.36 -36.91 66.29
N ALA A 566 35.77 -38.07 66.59
CA ALA A 566 34.35 -38.42 66.82
C ALA A 566 33.90 -38.09 68.27
N PRO A 567 32.73 -38.54 68.76
CA PRO A 567 31.37 -38.62 68.18
C PRO A 567 30.29 -38.00 69.13
N ALA A 568 29.03 -37.89 68.69
CA ALA A 568 27.81 -38.34 69.42
C ALA A 568 26.53 -37.50 69.18
N GLN A 569 25.49 -38.21 68.72
CA GLN A 569 24.08 -38.26 69.17
C GLN A 569 23.22 -37.00 69.44
N LYS A 570 21.98 -37.11 68.92
CA LYS A 570 20.68 -36.62 69.47
C LYS A 570 20.52 -35.08 69.51
N SER A 571 19.35 -34.46 69.52
CA SER A 571 17.94 -34.74 69.27
C SER A 571 17.22 -33.41 69.54
N GLN A 572 16.02 -33.22 68.97
CA GLN A 572 14.96 -32.34 69.49
C GLN A 572 15.16 -30.81 69.48
N ALA A 573 14.32 -30.18 68.65
CA ALA A 573 13.19 -29.32 69.02
C ALA A 573 13.38 -28.10 69.96
N LYS A 574 12.72 -27.01 69.50
CA LYS A 574 12.00 -25.94 70.23
C LYS A 574 12.64 -24.55 70.31
N LYS A 575 11.79 -23.61 69.87
CA LYS A 575 11.50 -22.27 70.42
C LYS A 575 12.56 -21.18 70.27
N ALA A 576 12.15 -20.12 69.58
CA ALA A 576 12.48 -18.76 69.98
C ALA A 576 11.20 -17.91 69.97
N VAL A 577 10.91 -17.32 71.14
CA VAL A 577 9.96 -16.25 71.41
C VAL A 577 10.78 -15.07 71.92
N GLY A 578 10.41 -13.83 71.55
CA GLY A 578 10.83 -12.58 72.21
C GLY A 578 11.70 -11.70 71.31
N SER A 579 11.14 -10.75 70.53
CA SER A 579 10.76 -9.37 70.90
C SER A 579 11.98 -8.48 71.19
N LYS A 580 12.22 -7.31 70.55
CA LYS A 580 11.34 -6.13 70.45
C LYS A 580 11.88 -5.06 69.49
N LYS A 581 10.92 -4.30 68.91
CA LYS A 581 10.93 -2.86 68.51
C LYS A 581 11.83 -2.46 67.30
N THR A 582 11.37 -1.68 66.31
CA THR A 582 10.43 -0.54 66.30
C THR A 582 9.66 -0.38 64.97
N ALA A 583 8.47 0.24 65.08
CA ALA A 583 7.57 0.93 64.13
C ALA A 583 8.04 1.20 62.67
N SER A 584 7.19 1.21 61.64
CA SER A 584 5.85 1.84 61.56
C SER A 584 4.92 1.20 60.51
N VAL A 585 3.67 1.05 60.93
CA VAL A 585 2.42 0.69 60.21
C VAL A 585 2.00 1.90 59.33
N GLN A 586 1.39 1.79 58.13
CA GLN A 586 -0.05 1.52 57.96
C GLN A 586 -0.42 1.33 56.47
N LYS A 587 -1.13 0.24 56.17
CA LYS A 587 -1.89 0.01 54.93
C LYS A 587 -3.39 0.08 55.26
N ALA A 588 -4.17 0.41 54.23
CA ALA A 588 -5.58 0.10 53.98
C ALA A 588 -6.66 1.04 54.54
N ALA A 589 -7.37 1.73 53.63
CA ALA A 589 -8.80 1.55 53.39
C ALA A 589 -9.28 2.54 52.29
N VAL A 590 -9.66 2.03 51.11
CA VAL A 590 -10.48 2.76 50.13
C VAL A 590 -11.71 1.91 49.86
N SER A 591 -12.78 2.20 50.60
CA SER A 591 -14.14 1.83 50.21
C SER A 591 -15.07 2.86 50.86
N LYS A 592 -16.01 3.40 50.08
CA LYS A 592 -17.05 4.38 50.41
C LYS A 592 -16.64 5.86 50.35
N ALA A 593 -16.81 6.48 49.18
CA ALA A 593 -17.32 7.86 49.06
C ALA A 593 -17.57 8.25 47.59
N THR A 594 -18.77 7.98 47.06
CA THR A 594 -19.38 8.79 45.98
C THR A 594 -20.89 8.57 45.96
N ALA A 595 -21.55 9.08 47.00
CA ALA A 595 -22.99 9.31 46.99
C ALA A 595 -23.26 10.55 47.84
N LYS A 596 -23.15 11.74 47.21
CA LYS A 596 -23.79 13.02 47.59
C LYS A 596 -23.11 14.18 46.84
N GLN A 597 -23.61 14.51 45.65
CA GLN A 597 -23.50 15.87 45.14
C GLN A 597 -24.53 16.14 44.03
N THR A 598 -25.81 16.11 44.37
CA THR A 598 -26.88 16.74 43.58
C THR A 598 -28.07 17.04 44.50
N ALA A 599 -28.06 18.22 45.13
CA ALA A 599 -29.27 18.97 45.53
C ALA A 599 -28.86 20.19 46.37
N ALA A 600 -28.86 21.38 45.76
CA ALA A 600 -29.38 22.62 46.36
C ALA A 600 -29.03 23.81 45.46
N LYS A 601 -30.01 24.28 44.67
CA LYS A 601 -30.42 25.69 44.54
C LYS A 601 -31.51 25.83 43.44
N ARG A 602 -32.77 25.69 43.86
CA ARG A 602 -33.92 26.46 43.34
C ARG A 602 -34.05 27.67 44.29
N ASN A 603 -34.26 28.92 43.89
CA ASN A 603 -35.49 29.56 43.36
C ASN A 603 -35.22 31.11 43.29
N PRO A 604 -36.14 32.02 42.89
CA PRO A 604 -37.16 32.04 41.82
C PRO A 604 -37.23 33.37 40.99
N MET A 605 -38.05 33.35 39.92
CA MET A 605 -38.88 34.41 39.29
C MET A 605 -38.31 35.80 38.89
N LYS A 606 -38.53 36.17 37.60
CA LYS A 606 -39.46 37.27 37.21
C LYS A 606 -39.80 37.30 35.71
N LYS A 607 -41.05 37.71 35.45
CA LYS A 607 -41.79 37.86 34.18
C LYS A 607 -41.45 39.15 33.41
N GLY A 608 -41.80 39.15 32.11
CA GLY A 608 -42.22 40.31 31.30
C GLY A 608 -41.19 40.72 30.25
N LYS A 609 -41.47 40.90 28.96
CA LYS A 609 -42.72 41.11 28.20
C LYS A 609 -42.66 40.34 26.89
#